data_AF-A0A4V1V490-F1
#
_entry.id   AF-A0A4V1V490-F1
#
_cell.length_a   1.000
_cell.length_b   1.000
_cell.length_c   1.000
_cell.angle_alpha   90.00
_cell.angle_beta   90.00
_cell.angle_gamma   90.00
#
_symmetry.space_group_name_H-M   'P 1'
#
loop_
_entity.id
_entity.type
_entity.pdbx_description
1 polymer ?
#
loop_
_entity_poly.entity_id
_entity_poly.type
_entity_poly.pdbx_seq_one_letter_code
_entity_poly.pdbx_strand_id
1 'polypeptide(L)'
;MTGSTCIRWLVLAFFAAPALAFGHSGGLNSDGCHNNRKTGDYHCHRAPAPAAPSAPRQNLAPSSVAPRRQGAFANCAAARAAGAAPVRRGDPGYGSHLDRDNDGVGCE
;
A
#
# COMPACT_ATOMS: atom_id res chain seq x y z
N MET A 1 -47.08 44.70 -4.05
CA MET A 1 -45.84 44.54 -3.25
C MET A 1 -45.67 43.09 -2.78
N THR A 2 -45.73 42.10 -3.68
CA THR A 2 -45.87 40.68 -3.31
C THR A 2 -44.96 39.71 -4.08
N GLY A 3 -44.09 40.19 -4.98
CA GLY A 3 -43.22 39.32 -5.79
C GLY A 3 -41.76 39.23 -5.34
N SER A 4 -41.21 40.28 -4.71
CA SER A 4 -39.77 40.40 -4.48
C SER A 4 -39.28 39.65 -3.23
N THR A 5 -40.16 39.42 -2.26
CA THR A 5 -39.85 38.65 -1.05
C THR A 5 -39.74 37.14 -1.34
N CYS A 6 -40.51 36.60 -2.29
CA CYS A 6 -40.48 35.17 -2.62
C CYS A 6 -39.14 34.73 -3.24
N ILE A 7 -38.54 35.58 -4.07
CA ILE A 7 -37.24 35.34 -4.71
C ILE A 7 -36.10 35.37 -3.68
N ARG A 8 -36.18 36.27 -2.70
CA ARG A 8 -35.16 36.42 -1.65
C ARG A 8 -35.08 35.22 -0.70
N TRP A 9 -36.20 34.53 -0.45
CA TRP A 9 -36.22 33.31 0.37
C TRP A 9 -35.71 32.07 -0.37
N LEU A 10 -35.91 31.98 -1.69
CA LEU A 10 -35.38 30.88 -2.50
C LEU A 10 -33.84 30.88 -2.59
N VAL A 11 -33.20 32.06 -2.61
CA VAL A 11 -31.73 32.16 -2.66
C VAL A 11 -31.08 31.82 -1.30
N LEU A 12 -31.73 32.15 -0.19
CA LEU A 12 -31.22 31.87 1.17
C LEU A 12 -31.29 30.39 1.55
N ALA A 13 -32.27 29.65 1.04
CA ALA A 13 -32.42 28.22 1.33
C ALA A 13 -31.37 27.34 0.64
N PHE A 14 -30.75 27.81 -0.45
CA PHE A 14 -29.76 27.02 -1.21
C PHE A 14 -28.36 27.02 -0.59
N PHE A 15 -28.04 27.98 0.28
CA PHE A 15 -26.70 28.14 0.88
C PHE A 15 -26.56 27.50 2.27
N ALA A 16 -27.63 26.96 2.84
CA ALA A 16 -27.66 26.42 4.21
C ALA A 16 -27.82 24.89 4.27
N ALA A 17 -27.53 24.16 3.19
CA ALA A 17 -27.46 22.71 3.24
C ALA A 17 -26.11 22.31 3.87
N PRO A 18 -26.08 21.72 5.08
CA PRO A 18 -24.85 21.15 5.59
C PRO A 18 -24.46 19.99 4.68
N ALA A 19 -23.24 20.03 4.14
CA ALA A 19 -22.69 18.91 3.38
C ALA A 19 -22.61 17.71 4.33
N LEU A 20 -23.50 16.73 4.15
CA LEU A 20 -23.46 15.46 4.86
C LEU A 20 -22.19 14.71 4.43
N ALA A 21 -21.12 14.85 5.20
CA ALA A 21 -19.88 14.13 4.98
C ALA A 21 -19.99 12.72 5.58
N PHE A 22 -20.14 11.71 4.73
CA PHE A 22 -20.08 10.31 5.16
C PHE A 22 -18.62 9.90 5.40
N GLY A 23 -18.35 9.44 6.62
CA GLY A 23 -17.08 8.80 6.95
C GLY A 23 -17.00 7.45 6.26
N HIS A 24 -16.20 7.35 5.21
CA HIS A 24 -15.87 6.06 4.60
C HIS A 24 -15.00 5.27 5.59
N SER A 25 -15.42 4.07 5.95
CA SER A 25 -14.53 3.12 6.61
C SER A 25 -13.36 2.87 5.66
N GLY A 26 -12.16 3.28 6.05
CA GLY A 26 -10.95 3.04 5.27
C GLY A 26 -10.83 1.54 5.05
N GLY A 27 -11.14 1.11 3.82
CA GLY A 27 -11.17 -0.30 3.45
C GLY A 27 -9.81 -0.92 3.72
N LEU A 28 -9.83 -2.03 4.44
CA LEU A 28 -8.71 -2.97 4.46
C LEU A 28 -8.53 -3.55 3.05
N ASN A 29 -7.29 -3.83 2.67
CA ASN A 29 -7.02 -4.47 1.39
C ASN A 29 -7.52 -5.92 1.39
N SER A 30 -7.32 -6.62 0.26
CA SER A 30 -7.66 -8.04 0.11
C SER A 30 -7.07 -8.93 1.21
N ASP A 31 -5.98 -8.50 1.84
CA ASP A 31 -5.28 -9.23 2.90
C ASP A 31 -5.74 -8.83 4.32
N GLY A 32 -6.69 -7.90 4.45
CA GLY A 32 -7.17 -7.44 5.75
C GLY A 32 -6.27 -6.41 6.45
N CYS A 33 -5.43 -5.72 5.67
CA CYS A 33 -4.41 -4.79 6.16
C CYS A 33 -4.61 -3.37 5.63
N HIS A 34 -4.05 -2.38 6.32
CA HIS A 34 -4.06 -0.99 5.86
C HIS A 34 -2.85 -0.17 6.34
N ASN A 35 -2.58 0.91 5.60
CA ASN A 35 -1.55 1.90 5.93
C ASN A 35 -2.17 3.08 6.68
N ASN A 36 -1.62 3.44 7.83
CA ASN A 36 -2.02 4.64 8.55
C ASN A 36 -1.28 5.87 7.99
N ARG A 37 -2.01 6.74 7.29
CA ARG A 37 -1.42 7.94 6.66
C ARG A 37 -0.73 8.89 7.65
N LYS A 38 -1.13 8.88 8.93
CA LYS A 38 -0.55 9.77 9.95
C LYS A 38 0.81 9.30 10.48
N THR A 39 1.01 7.99 10.58
CA THR A 39 2.26 7.41 11.12
C THR A 39 3.11 6.76 10.04
N GLY A 40 2.57 6.51 8.86
CA GLY A 40 3.20 5.72 7.80
C GLY A 40 3.22 4.21 8.08
N ASP A 41 2.63 3.75 9.18
CA ASP A 41 2.67 2.35 9.62
C ASP A 41 1.64 1.47 8.89
N TYR A 42 2.06 0.28 8.46
CA TYR A 42 1.19 -0.73 7.83
C TYR A 42 0.83 -1.82 8.83
N HIS A 43 -0.45 -1.96 9.13
CA HIS A 43 -0.91 -2.96 10.09
C HIS A 43 -2.11 -3.77 9.59
N CYS A 44 -2.17 -5.03 10.01
CA CYS A 44 -3.17 -6.01 9.61
C CYS A 44 -4.08 -6.37 10.78
N HIS A 45 -5.39 -6.46 10.53
CA HIS A 45 -6.39 -6.78 11.57
C HIS A 45 -6.84 -8.24 11.54
N ARG A 46 -6.46 -9.00 10.52
CA ARG A 46 -6.69 -10.46 10.49
C ARG A 46 -5.50 -11.17 11.11
N ALA A 47 -5.52 -11.31 12.43
CA ALA A 47 -4.65 -12.24 13.13
C ALA A 47 -5.23 -13.68 13.02
N PRO A 48 -4.41 -14.73 12.85
CA PRO A 48 -4.75 -16.00 13.48
C PRO A 48 -4.84 -15.77 14.99
N ALA A 49 -5.79 -16.43 15.67
CA ALA A 49 -6.00 -16.34 17.12
C ALA A 49 -4.68 -16.41 17.93
N PRO A 50 -4.59 -15.81 19.14
CA PRO A 50 -3.38 -15.86 19.94
C PRO A 50 -2.92 -17.31 20.14
N ALA A 51 -1.68 -17.59 19.74
CA ALA A 51 -1.10 -18.93 19.82
C ALA A 51 -1.05 -19.41 21.28
N ALA A 52 -1.62 -20.59 21.53
CA ALA A 52 -1.35 -21.36 22.74
C ALA A 52 0.17 -21.69 22.82
N PRO A 53 0.73 -21.95 24.02
CA PRO A 53 2.18 -22.12 24.19
C PRO A 53 2.71 -23.31 23.38
N SER A 54 3.75 -23.06 22.59
CA SER A 54 4.42 -24.03 21.73
C SER A 54 5.14 -25.12 22.54
N ALA A 55 4.79 -26.40 22.32
CA ALA A 55 5.69 -27.50 22.68
C ALA A 55 6.86 -27.55 21.69
N PRO A 56 8.12 -27.78 22.12
CA PRO A 56 9.25 -27.71 21.22
C PRO A 56 9.41 -29.05 20.49
N ARG A 57 9.29 -29.03 19.17
CA ARG A 57 9.99 -30.01 18.33
C ARG A 57 11.18 -29.31 17.70
N GLN A 58 12.32 -29.46 18.37
CA GLN A 58 13.60 -29.26 17.73
C GLN A 58 13.78 -30.40 16.73
N ASN A 59 13.65 -30.09 15.44
CA ASN A 59 14.26 -30.90 14.40
C ASN A 59 15.43 -30.10 13.85
N LEU A 60 16.62 -30.55 14.24
CA LEU A 60 17.88 -30.11 13.68
C LEU A 60 17.94 -30.55 12.21
N ALA A 61 17.89 -29.57 11.31
CA ALA A 61 18.52 -29.66 10.00
C ALA A 61 19.48 -28.46 9.91
N PRO A 62 20.66 -28.59 9.29
CA PRO A 62 21.49 -27.44 9.04
C PRO A 62 20.69 -26.49 8.15
N SER A 63 20.29 -25.35 8.72
CA SER A 63 19.89 -24.19 7.97
C SER A 63 21.06 -23.86 7.05
N SER A 64 21.00 -24.37 5.82
CA SER A 64 21.58 -23.64 4.72
C SER A 64 20.89 -22.29 4.78
N VAL A 65 21.61 -21.31 5.32
CA VAL A 65 21.38 -19.92 5.00
C VAL A 65 21.62 -19.86 3.50
N ALA A 66 20.60 -20.24 2.72
CA ALA A 66 20.49 -19.76 1.37
C ALA A 66 20.67 -18.25 1.53
N PRO A 67 21.61 -17.62 0.81
CA PRO A 67 21.75 -16.18 0.88
C PRO A 67 20.34 -15.67 0.64
N ARG A 68 19.78 -14.96 1.63
CA ARG A 68 18.49 -14.29 1.52
C ARG A 68 18.66 -13.50 0.24
N ARG A 69 18.15 -14.03 -0.89
CA ARG A 69 18.43 -13.47 -2.20
C ARG A 69 18.03 -12.03 -1.99
N GLN A 70 18.99 -11.13 -2.06
CA GLN A 70 18.68 -9.72 -2.19
C GLN A 70 17.79 -9.75 -3.43
N GLY A 71 16.49 -9.64 -3.19
CA GLY A 71 15.50 -10.05 -4.18
C GLY A 71 15.46 -9.01 -5.26
N ALA A 72 14.89 -9.38 -6.40
CA ALA A 72 14.53 -8.38 -7.39
C ALA A 72 13.68 -7.27 -6.73
N PHE A 73 13.93 -6.01 -7.08
CA PHE A 73 13.14 -4.90 -6.55
C PHE A 73 11.66 -5.13 -6.84
N ALA A 74 10.76 -4.80 -5.91
CA ALA A 74 9.32 -4.99 -6.11
C ALA A 74 8.79 -4.23 -7.34
N ASN A 75 9.39 -3.07 -7.64
CA ASN A 75 9.11 -2.25 -8.80
C ASN A 75 10.24 -1.23 -9.02
N CYS A 76 10.16 -0.49 -10.12
CA CYS A 76 11.16 0.53 -10.45
C CYS A 76 11.17 1.75 -9.52
N ALA A 77 10.07 2.05 -8.83
CA ALA A 77 10.08 3.10 -7.81
C ALA A 77 10.96 2.70 -6.62
N ALA A 78 10.90 1.44 -6.18
CA ALA A 78 11.77 0.91 -5.14
C ALA A 78 13.25 0.89 -5.57
N ALA A 79 13.53 0.49 -6.82
CA ALA A 79 14.89 0.52 -7.36
C ALA A 79 15.48 1.93 -7.42
N ARG A 80 14.68 2.93 -7.86
CA ARG A 80 15.10 4.34 -7.90
C ARG A 80 15.24 4.94 -6.51
N ALA A 81 14.32 4.65 -5.60
CA ALA A 81 14.41 5.10 -4.20
C ALA A 81 15.64 4.53 -3.49
N ALA A 82 16.08 3.33 -3.87
CA ALA A 82 17.31 2.71 -3.39
C ALA A 82 18.58 3.19 -4.13
N GLY A 83 18.47 4.07 -5.13
CA GLY A 83 19.60 4.52 -5.95
C GLY A 83 20.23 3.43 -6.82
N ALA A 84 19.51 2.34 -7.08
CA ALA A 84 20.00 1.17 -7.79
C ALA A 84 19.56 1.11 -9.27
N ALA A 85 18.73 2.06 -9.73
CA ALA A 85 18.33 2.15 -11.12
C ALA A 85 19.36 2.91 -11.97
N PRO A 86 19.64 2.49 -13.22
CA PRO A 86 19.09 1.32 -13.91
C PRO A 86 19.66 -0.01 -13.38
N VAL A 87 18.81 -1.03 -13.30
CA VAL A 87 19.15 -2.35 -12.72
C VAL A 87 19.44 -3.33 -13.85
N ARG A 88 20.62 -3.92 -13.94
CA ARG A 88 21.02 -4.75 -15.09
C ARG A 88 20.83 -6.23 -14.83
N ARG A 89 20.58 -7.00 -15.89
CA ARG A 89 20.48 -8.47 -15.80
C ARG A 89 21.74 -9.05 -15.14
N GLY A 90 21.53 -9.79 -14.05
CA GLY A 90 22.60 -10.35 -13.23
C GLY A 90 22.89 -9.57 -11.95
N ASP A 91 22.41 -8.33 -11.83
CA ASP A 91 22.47 -7.59 -10.57
C ASP A 91 21.54 -8.22 -9.53
N PRO A 92 21.90 -8.15 -8.24
CA PRO A 92 21.08 -8.69 -7.15
C PRO A 92 19.67 -8.07 -7.11
N GLY A 93 19.48 -6.86 -7.65
CA GLY A 93 18.16 -6.21 -7.70
C GLY A 93 17.33 -6.52 -8.94
N TYR A 94 17.86 -7.25 -9.92
CA TYR A 94 17.20 -7.43 -11.21
C TYR A 94 16.09 -8.49 -11.14
N GLY A 95 14.94 -8.14 -11.72
CA GLY A 95 13.89 -9.09 -12.06
C GLY A 95 13.35 -8.76 -13.44
N SER A 96 12.94 -9.78 -14.20
CA SER A 96 12.40 -9.61 -15.55
C SER A 96 11.15 -8.73 -15.59
N HIS A 97 10.46 -8.54 -14.46
CA HIS A 97 9.32 -7.61 -14.36
C HIS A 97 9.73 -6.13 -14.31
N LEU A 98 11.01 -5.83 -14.13
CA LEU A 98 11.57 -4.46 -14.15
C LEU A 98 12.02 -4.03 -15.55
N ASP A 99 12.17 -4.99 -16.45
CA ASP A 99 12.74 -4.87 -17.80
C ASP A 99 11.58 -5.04 -18.80
N ARG A 100 10.98 -3.91 -19.18
CA ARG A 100 9.69 -3.90 -19.88
C ARG A 100 9.82 -4.44 -21.31
N ASP A 101 10.93 -4.15 -21.97
CA ASP A 101 11.21 -4.57 -23.34
C ASP A 101 12.14 -5.79 -23.43
N ASN A 102 12.65 -6.26 -22.29
CA ASN A 102 13.49 -7.46 -22.12
C ASN A 102 14.91 -7.31 -22.71
N ASP A 103 15.41 -6.09 -22.85
CA ASP A 103 16.74 -5.79 -23.39
C ASP A 103 17.90 -6.07 -22.40
N GLY A 104 17.57 -6.29 -21.12
CA GLY A 104 18.52 -6.54 -20.04
C GLY A 104 18.78 -5.34 -19.11
N VAL A 105 18.09 -4.22 -19.31
CA VAL A 105 18.18 -3.00 -18.51
C VAL A 105 16.82 -2.69 -17.88
N GLY A 106 16.69 -3.02 -16.60
CA GLY A 106 15.49 -2.72 -15.83
C GLY A 106 15.43 -1.26 -15.37
N CYS A 107 14.23 -0.70 -15.36
CA CYS A 107 13.91 0.61 -14.78
C CYS A 107 14.51 1.84 -15.46
N GLU A 108 14.76 1.73 -16.77
CA GLU A 108 14.90 2.87 -17.68
C GLU A 108 13.70 3.83 -17.67
#